data_AF-A0A7J2VVS7-F1
#
_entry.id   AF-A0A7J2VVS7-F1
#
_cell.length_a   1.000
_cell.length_b   1.000
_cell.length_c   1.000
_cell.angle_alpha   90.00
_cell.angle_beta   90.00
_cell.angle_gamma   90.00
#
_symmetry.space_group_name_H-M   'P 1'
#
loop_
_entity.id
_entity.type
_entity.pdbx_description
1 polymer ?
#
loop_
_entity_poly.entity_id
_entity_poly.type
_entity_poly.pdbx_seq_one_letter_code
_entity_poly.pdbx_strand_id
1 'polypeptide(L)'
;MAMITLAELTPLAFCIQTDDLFDFKMFQSSFGDHIVLREKNPELSEFIVQSKRELNSTMQQIKFLEGYKLVIVRNLDKIMSLVESRYSSIDKAAVDRILTACRQLIKKVLVAESFQKIQELEPTFKKEVLLRVYSLFTQTLK
;
A
#
# COMPACT_ATOMS: atom_id res chain seq x y z
N MET A 1 -26.95 -7.58 -14.21
CA MET A 1 -25.77 -8.28 -13.65
C MET A 1 -24.57 -7.41 -13.98
N ALA A 2 -23.99 -6.72 -12.99
CA ALA A 2 -22.82 -5.88 -13.22
C ALA A 2 -21.64 -6.77 -13.61
N MET A 3 -21.04 -6.53 -14.78
CA MET A 3 -19.88 -7.27 -15.24
C MET A 3 -18.64 -6.71 -14.54
N ILE A 4 -18.14 -7.41 -13.51
CA ILE A 4 -16.94 -6.98 -12.79
C ILE A 4 -15.73 -7.12 -13.71
N THR A 5 -15.12 -6.00 -14.05
CA THR A 5 -13.89 -5.93 -14.85
C THR A 5 -12.66 -5.74 -13.95
N LEU A 6 -11.48 -6.11 -14.46
CA LEU A 6 -10.21 -5.83 -13.79
C LEU A 6 -10.04 -4.33 -13.47
N ALA A 7 -10.56 -3.48 -14.37
CA ALA A 7 -10.56 -2.04 -14.18
C ALA A 7 -11.31 -1.66 -12.89
N GLU A 8 -12.50 -2.21 -12.65
CA GLU A 8 -13.32 -1.89 -11.46
C GLU A 8 -12.71 -2.42 -10.15
N LEU A 9 -11.96 -3.53 -10.21
CA LEU A 9 -11.25 -4.09 -9.06
C LEU A 9 -9.95 -3.34 -8.73
N THR A 10 -9.40 -2.60 -9.68
CA THR A 10 -8.08 -1.95 -9.55
C THR A 10 -7.96 -1.04 -8.32
N PRO A 11 -8.93 -0.17 -7.97
CA PRO A 11 -8.83 0.68 -6.77
C PRO A 11 -8.73 -0.15 -5.48
N LEU A 12 -9.49 -1.24 -5.38
CA LEU A 12 -9.44 -2.16 -4.25
C LEU A 12 -8.12 -2.94 -4.18
N ALA A 13 -7.61 -3.40 -5.33
CA ALA A 13 -6.32 -4.08 -5.39
C ALA A 13 -5.19 -3.18 -4.88
N PHE A 14 -5.18 -1.89 -5.27
CA PHE A 14 -4.22 -0.92 -4.73
C PHE A 14 -4.42 -0.66 -3.24
N CYS A 15 -5.66 -0.67 -2.73
CA CYS A 15 -5.90 -0.53 -1.30
C CYS A 15 -5.32 -1.71 -0.51
N ILE A 16 -5.54 -2.94 -0.97
CA ILE A 16 -5.00 -4.16 -0.33
C ILE A 16 -3.47 -4.15 -0.36
N GLN A 17 -2.87 -3.87 -1.52
CA GLN A 17 -1.41 -3.77 -1.63
C GLN A 17 -0.82 -2.68 -0.72
N THR A 18 -1.54 -1.59 -0.51
CA THR A 18 -1.11 -0.52 0.41
C THR A 18 -1.25 -0.91 1.86
N ASP A 19 -2.28 -1.70 2.20
CA ASP A 19 -2.50 -2.23 3.54
C ASP A 19 -1.32 -3.10 4.00
N ASP A 20 -0.85 -3.99 3.12
CA ASP A 20 0.31 -4.85 3.36
C ASP A 20 1.59 -4.02 3.60
N LEU A 21 1.69 -2.82 3.02
CA LEU A 21 2.80 -1.89 3.26
C LEU A 21 2.67 -1.09 4.57
N PHE A 22 1.54 -1.14 5.27
CA PHE A 22 1.48 -0.59 6.61
C PHE A 22 1.95 -1.61 7.66
N ASP A 23 1.82 -2.92 7.40
CA ASP A 23 2.44 -3.95 8.24
C ASP A 23 3.92 -4.16 7.89
N PHE A 24 4.79 -3.29 8.43
CA PHE A 24 6.22 -3.39 8.20
C PHE A 24 6.83 -4.73 8.66
N LYS A 25 6.30 -5.38 9.69
CA LYS A 25 6.83 -6.68 10.15
C LYS A 25 6.53 -7.76 9.13
N MET A 26 5.31 -7.78 8.61
CA MET A 26 4.94 -8.64 7.49
C MET A 26 5.75 -8.30 6.26
N PHE A 27 5.97 -7.02 5.95
CA PHE A 27 6.81 -6.60 4.82
C PHE A 27 8.26 -7.07 4.98
N GLN A 28 8.90 -6.83 6.13
CA GLN A 28 10.31 -7.19 6.37
C GLN A 28 10.53 -8.70 6.43
N SER A 29 9.59 -9.46 7.01
CA SER A 29 9.64 -10.93 6.98
C SER A 29 9.37 -11.47 5.58
N SER A 30 8.37 -10.93 4.87
CA SER A 30 8.05 -11.33 3.49
C SER A 30 9.08 -10.86 2.46
N PHE A 31 9.94 -9.89 2.81
CA PHE A 31 11.04 -9.42 1.98
C PHE A 31 12.07 -10.54 1.81
N GLY A 32 11.85 -11.38 0.80
CA GLY A 32 12.76 -12.46 0.41
C GLY A 32 12.41 -13.87 0.92
N ASP A 33 11.59 -14.03 1.97
CA ASP A 33 11.36 -15.36 2.57
C ASP A 33 10.32 -16.19 1.82
N HIS A 34 9.39 -15.56 1.09
CA HIS A 34 8.41 -16.26 0.25
C HIS A 34 8.77 -16.27 -1.24
N ILE A 35 10.01 -15.91 -1.59
CA ILE A 35 10.47 -16.01 -2.97
C ILE A 35 10.67 -17.49 -3.31
N VAL A 36 9.67 -18.09 -3.95
CA VAL A 36 9.67 -19.50 -4.40
C VAL A 36 10.92 -19.86 -5.23
N LEU A 37 11.51 -18.87 -5.91
CA LEU A 37 12.74 -19.06 -6.70
C LEU A 37 13.98 -19.32 -5.84
N ARG A 38 13.98 -18.94 -4.56
CA ARG A 38 15.12 -19.14 -3.64
C ARG A 38 15.42 -20.62 -3.41
N GLU A 39 14.39 -21.46 -3.31
CA GLU A 39 14.56 -22.90 -3.09
C GLU A 39 14.87 -23.67 -4.38
N LYS A 40 14.48 -23.11 -5.53
CA LYS A 40 14.60 -23.78 -6.83
C LYS A 40 15.80 -23.33 -7.67
N ASN A 41 16.43 -22.21 -7.32
CA ASN A 41 17.56 -21.66 -8.03
C ASN A 41 18.61 -21.09 -7.03
N PRO A 42 19.69 -21.85 -6.76
CA PRO A 42 20.73 -21.45 -5.81
C PRO A 42 21.42 -20.11 -6.14
N GLU A 43 21.63 -19.82 -7.42
CA GLU A 43 22.25 -18.57 -7.87
C GLU A 43 21.39 -17.36 -7.49
N LEU A 44 20.08 -17.42 -7.78
CA LEU A 44 19.14 -16.37 -7.39
C LEU A 44 19.01 -16.25 -5.87
N SER A 45 19.12 -17.36 -5.13
CA SER A 45 19.08 -17.36 -3.67
C SER A 45 20.20 -16.52 -3.06
N GLU A 46 21.42 -16.64 -3.57
CA GLU A 46 22.57 -15.87 -3.07
C GLU A 46 22.35 -14.36 -3.22
N PHE A 47 21.88 -13.91 -4.39
CA PHE A 47 21.53 -12.50 -4.63
C PHE A 47 20.45 -12.00 -3.67
N ILE A 48 19.37 -12.77 -3.48
CA ILE A 48 18.25 -12.39 -2.59
C ILE A 48 18.74 -12.26 -1.14
N VAL A 49 19.55 -13.23 -0.66
CA VAL A 49 20.10 -13.20 0.69
C VAL A 49 21.03 -11.99 0.88
N GLN A 50 21.86 -11.69 -0.10
CA GLN A 50 22.75 -10.52 -0.04
C GLN A 50 21.94 -9.21 0.01
N SER A 51 20.97 -9.02 -0.89
CA SER A 51 20.11 -7.82 -0.87
C SER A 51 19.36 -7.68 0.47
N LYS A 52 18.88 -8.78 1.05
CA LYS A 52 18.23 -8.76 2.37
C LYS A 52 19.18 -8.32 3.48
N ARG A 53 20.45 -8.77 3.46
CA ARG A 53 21.46 -8.34 4.44
C ARG A 53 21.79 -6.85 4.30
N GLU A 54 21.93 -6.36 3.08
CA GLU A 54 22.24 -4.95 2.80
C GLU A 54 21.12 -4.02 3.30
N LEU A 55 19.86 -4.36 3.01
CA LEU A 55 18.70 -3.57 3.45
C LEU A 55 18.50 -3.57 4.97
N ASN A 56 18.90 -4.64 5.65
CA ASN A 56 18.87 -4.71 7.11
C ASN A 56 20.10 -4.09 7.79
N SER A 57 21.09 -3.62 7.01
CA SER A 57 22.25 -2.93 7.58
C SER A 57 21.86 -1.55 8.11
N THR A 58 22.33 -1.23 9.32
CA THR A 58 22.04 0.04 10.00
C THR A 58 22.41 1.27 9.17
N MET A 59 23.46 1.16 8.33
CA MET A 59 23.91 2.25 7.45
C MET A 59 22.92 2.57 6.32
N GLN A 60 22.12 1.61 5.87
CA GLN A 60 21.18 1.78 4.75
C GLN A 60 19.73 1.92 5.19
N GLN A 61 19.42 1.65 6.46
CA GLN A 61 18.07 1.65 7.01
C GLN A 61 17.33 2.98 6.79
N ILE A 62 18.02 4.12 6.87
CA ILE A 62 17.44 5.44 6.61
C ILE A 62 17.03 5.57 5.13
N LYS A 63 17.93 5.23 4.20
CA LYS A 63 17.62 5.27 2.75
C LYS A 63 16.51 4.31 2.39
N PHE A 64 16.49 3.13 3.03
CA PHE A 64 15.42 2.15 2.86
C PHE A 64 14.07 2.68 3.36
N LEU A 65 14.04 3.32 4.53
CA LEU A 65 12.83 3.98 5.05
C LEU A 65 12.32 5.05 4.09
N GLU A 66 13.20 5.90 3.55
CA GLU A 66 12.80 6.92 2.57
C GLU A 66 12.23 6.30 1.29
N GLY A 67 12.86 5.26 0.75
CA GLY A 67 12.32 4.52 -0.39
C GLY A 67 10.95 3.89 -0.08
N TYR A 68 10.80 3.32 1.12
CA TYR A 68 9.56 2.70 1.59
C TYR A 68 8.42 3.71 1.68
N LYS A 69 8.67 4.89 2.26
CA LYS A 69 7.72 6.02 2.30
C LYS A 69 7.24 6.38 0.90
N LEU A 70 8.16 6.49 -0.06
CA LEU A 70 7.82 6.85 -1.44
C LEU A 70 6.89 5.82 -2.11
N VAL A 71 7.08 4.52 -1.84
CA VAL A 71 6.19 3.48 -2.36
C VAL A 71 4.78 3.63 -1.81
N ILE A 72 4.63 3.88 -0.50
CA ILE A 72 3.32 4.11 0.13
C ILE A 72 2.67 5.37 -0.45
N VAL A 73 3.41 6.47 -0.56
CA VAL A 73 2.92 7.74 -1.12
C VAL A 73 2.44 7.55 -2.56
N ARG A 74 3.22 6.85 -3.40
CA ARG A 74 2.82 6.53 -4.78
C ARG A 74 1.51 5.75 -4.82
N ASN A 75 1.34 4.76 -3.96
CA ASN A 75 0.11 3.98 -3.94
C ASN A 75 -1.09 4.80 -3.45
N LEU A 76 -0.92 5.64 -2.42
CA LEU A 76 -1.98 6.54 -1.94
C LEU A 76 -2.42 7.53 -3.01
N ASP A 77 -1.47 8.11 -3.76
CA ASP A 77 -1.75 8.98 -4.90
C ASP A 77 -2.52 8.23 -6.01
N LYS A 78 -2.09 7.00 -6.31
CA LYS A 78 -2.79 6.16 -7.29
C LYS A 78 -4.22 5.81 -6.86
N ILE A 79 -4.43 5.50 -5.58
CA ILE A 79 -5.76 5.27 -5.00
C ILE A 79 -6.62 6.53 -5.18
N MET A 80 -6.09 7.71 -4.85
CA MET A 80 -6.80 8.98 -5.02
C MET A 80 -7.27 9.17 -6.47
N SER A 81 -6.36 9.07 -7.43
CA SER A 81 -6.66 9.21 -8.86
C SER A 81 -7.73 8.21 -9.34
N LEU A 82 -7.63 6.95 -8.89
CA LEU A 82 -8.57 5.90 -9.28
C LEU A 82 -9.96 6.06 -8.63
N VAL A 83 -10.01 6.46 -7.36
CA VAL A 83 -11.26 6.70 -6.63
C VAL A 83 -11.98 7.90 -7.19
N GLU A 84 -11.27 8.99 -7.46
CA GLU A 84 -11.82 10.20 -8.06
C GLU A 84 -12.39 9.91 -9.46
N SER A 85 -11.62 9.24 -10.32
CA SER A 85 -12.07 8.94 -11.68
C SER A 85 -13.27 7.99 -11.75
N ARG A 86 -13.42 7.07 -10.80
CA ARG A 86 -14.43 5.99 -10.87
C ARG A 86 -15.68 6.23 -10.06
N TYR A 87 -15.56 6.89 -8.91
CA TYR A 87 -16.65 6.94 -7.93
C TYR A 87 -17.22 8.35 -7.72
N SER A 88 -16.66 9.38 -8.37
CA SER A 88 -17.15 10.77 -8.20
C SER A 88 -18.60 10.97 -8.65
N SER A 89 -19.07 10.21 -9.63
CA SER A 89 -20.47 10.23 -10.08
C SER A 89 -21.43 9.46 -9.18
N ILE A 90 -20.90 8.63 -8.27
CA ILE A 90 -21.67 7.77 -7.38
C ILE A 90 -21.92 8.48 -6.05
N ASP A 91 -20.84 8.85 -5.37
CA ASP A 91 -20.91 9.59 -4.10
C ASP A 91 -19.68 10.50 -3.96
N LYS A 92 -19.83 11.73 -4.43
CA LYS A 92 -18.79 12.75 -4.37
C LYS A 92 -18.35 13.06 -2.94
N ALA A 93 -19.27 13.07 -1.98
CA ALA A 93 -18.95 13.39 -0.59
C ALA A 93 -18.09 12.29 0.06
N ALA A 94 -18.37 11.02 -0.24
CA ALA A 94 -17.53 9.91 0.18
C ALA A 94 -16.15 9.93 -0.50
N VAL A 95 -16.08 10.24 -1.79
CA VAL A 95 -14.82 10.43 -2.53
C VAL A 95 -13.98 11.52 -1.87
N ASP A 96 -14.53 12.71 -1.62
CA ASP A 96 -13.80 13.85 -1.02
C ASP A 96 -13.23 13.51 0.36
N ARG A 97 -13.94 12.70 1.15
CA ARG A 97 -13.46 12.18 2.44
C ARG A 97 -12.27 11.25 2.26
N ILE A 98 -12.33 10.32 1.30
CA ILE A 98 -11.21 9.41 0.99
C ILE A 98 -9.99 10.21 0.53
N LEU A 99 -10.17 11.15 -0.40
CA LEU A 99 -9.07 11.99 -0.91
C LEU A 99 -8.42 12.79 0.22
N THR A 100 -9.22 13.30 1.16
CA THR A 100 -8.71 14.02 2.33
C THR A 100 -7.95 13.10 3.28
N ALA A 101 -8.45 11.91 3.55
CA ALA A 101 -7.76 10.91 4.37
C ALA A 101 -6.41 10.50 3.73
N CYS A 102 -6.38 10.23 2.42
CA CYS A 102 -5.14 9.93 1.70
C CYS A 102 -4.11 11.06 1.82
N ARG A 103 -4.51 12.33 1.62
CA ARG A 103 -3.61 13.49 1.80
C ARG A 103 -3.05 13.60 3.21
N GLN A 104 -3.88 13.34 4.23
CA GLN A 104 -3.42 13.33 5.62
C GLN A 104 -2.43 12.20 5.90
N LEU A 105 -2.71 10.99 5.38
CA LEU A 105 -1.81 9.85 5.49
C LEU A 105 -0.48 10.11 4.79
N ILE A 106 -0.48 10.65 3.57
CA ILE A 106 0.75 11.04 2.84
C ILE A 106 1.61 11.97 3.70
N LYS A 107 1.02 13.01 4.29
CA LYS A 107 1.76 13.94 5.17
C LYS A 107 2.39 13.22 6.35
N LYS A 108 1.64 12.31 7.02
CA LYS A 108 2.12 11.54 8.16
C LYS A 108 3.23 10.55 7.77
N VAL A 109 3.10 9.90 6.61
CA VAL A 109 4.11 8.96 6.08
C VAL A 109 5.43 9.68 5.79
N LEU A 110 5.37 10.84 5.14
CA LEU A 110 6.57 11.61 4.79
C LEU A 110 7.39 12.02 6.02
N VAL A 111 6.72 12.41 7.10
CA VAL A 111 7.38 12.84 8.35
C VAL A 111 7.64 11.71 9.35
N ALA A 112 7.26 10.47 9.03
CA ALA A 112 7.45 9.34 9.95
C ALA A 112 8.95 9.04 10.14
N GLU A 113 9.42 9.00 11.37
CA GLU A 113 10.85 8.78 11.69
C GLU A 113 11.25 7.30 11.77
N SER A 114 10.27 6.40 11.72
CA SER A 114 10.51 4.96 11.80
C SER A 114 9.39 4.16 11.13
N PHE A 115 9.68 2.91 10.80
CA PHE A 115 8.69 1.96 10.31
C PHE A 115 7.54 1.74 11.32
N GLN A 116 7.83 1.76 12.62
CA GLN A 116 6.80 1.64 13.66
C GLN A 116 5.78 2.80 13.57
N LYS A 117 6.26 4.03 13.32
CA LYS A 117 5.39 5.19 13.10
C LYS A 117 4.57 5.11 11.84
N ILE A 118 5.05 4.42 10.80
CA ILE A 118 4.25 4.11 9.62
C ILE A 118 3.18 3.07 9.99
N GLN A 119 3.54 2.00 10.69
CA GLN A 119 2.61 0.95 11.10
C GLN A 119 1.45 1.48 11.96
N GLU A 120 1.70 2.44 12.84
CA GLU A 120 0.65 3.12 13.63
C GLU A 120 -0.46 3.77 12.76
N LEU A 121 -0.21 4.01 11.47
CA LEU A 121 -1.17 4.59 10.53
C LEU A 121 -2.13 3.56 9.92
N GLU A 122 -1.81 2.26 10.00
CA GLU A 122 -2.59 1.16 9.41
C GLU A 122 -4.08 1.23 9.78
N PRO A 123 -4.48 1.38 11.06
CA PRO A 123 -5.90 1.37 11.42
C PRO A 123 -6.65 2.56 10.82
N THR A 124 -5.96 3.70 10.67
CA THR A 124 -6.52 4.89 10.02
C THR A 124 -6.71 4.65 8.54
N PHE A 125 -5.72 4.06 7.86
CA PHE A 125 -5.83 3.70 6.45
C PHE A 125 -6.98 2.72 6.20
N LYS A 126 -7.06 1.63 6.99
CA LYS A 126 -8.14 0.63 6.89
C LYS A 126 -9.52 1.28 7.00
N LYS A 127 -9.72 2.05 8.06
CA LYS A 127 -11.02 2.65 8.37
C LYS A 127 -11.42 3.77 7.40
N GLU A 128 -10.50 4.69 7.14
CA GLU A 128 -10.81 5.94 6.43
C GLU A 128 -10.58 5.86 4.92
N VAL A 129 -9.88 4.84 4.43
CA VAL A 129 -9.62 4.63 2.99
C VAL A 129 -10.16 3.29 2.54
N LEU A 130 -9.57 2.17 2.98
CA LEU A 130 -9.85 0.84 2.42
C LEU A 130 -11.33 0.45 2.52
N LEU A 131 -11.94 0.54 3.71
CA LEU A 131 -13.34 0.17 3.90
C LEU A 131 -14.30 1.12 3.17
N ARG A 132 -13.92 2.39 3.00
CA ARG A 132 -14.73 3.36 2.26
C ARG A 132 -14.68 3.11 0.76
N VAL A 133 -13.49 2.80 0.22
CA VAL A 133 -13.33 2.38 -1.18
C VAL A 133 -14.11 1.09 -1.45
N TYR A 134 -14.07 0.13 -0.51
CA TYR A 134 -14.91 -1.07 -0.59
C TYR A 134 -16.39 -0.75 -0.62
N SER A 135 -16.87 0.13 0.26
CA SER A 135 -18.27 0.58 0.25
C SER A 135 -18.68 1.19 -1.10
N LEU A 136 -17.86 2.09 -1.66
CA LEU A 136 -18.11 2.67 -2.99
C LEU A 136 -18.14 1.61 -4.09
N PHE A 137 -17.21 0.65 -4.06
CA PHE A 137 -17.22 -0.47 -4.99
C PHE A 137 -18.50 -1.31 -4.87
N THR A 138 -18.98 -1.62 -3.66
CA THR A 138 -20.24 -2.39 -3.53
C THR A 138 -21.46 -1.64 -4.07
N GLN A 139 -21.43 -0.31 -4.10
CA GLN A 139 -22.50 0.50 -4.71
C GLN A 139 -22.48 0.41 -6.23
N THR A 140 -21.33 0.13 -6.87
CA THR A 140 -21.26 -0.05 -8.33
C THR A 140 -21.81 -1.38 -8.79
N LEU A 141 -22.00 -2.34 -7.86
CA LEU A 141 -22.52 -3.67 -8.13
C LEU A 141 -24.05 -3.78 -8.01
N LYS A 142 -24.69 -2.76 -7.42
CA LYS A 142 -26.15 -2.66 -7.27
C LYS A 142 -26.77 -2.04 -8.51
#